data_AF-A0A9N9G0Y3-F1
#
_entry.id   AF-A0A9N9G0Y3-F1
#
_cell.length_a   1.000
_cell.length_b   1.000
_cell.length_c   1.000
_cell.angle_alpha   90.00
_cell.angle_beta   90.00
_cell.angle_gamma   90.00
#
_symmetry.space_group_name_H-M   'P 1'
#
loop_
_entity.id
_entity.type
_entity.pdbx_description
1 polymer ?
#
loop_
_entity_poly.entity_id
_entity_poly.type
_entity_poly.pdbx_seq_one_letter_code
_entity_poly.pdbx_strand_id
1 'polypeptide(L)'
;MYRGSPTKLYDHVSRLLAGGIYKIPPIWFPVMKTVPPGSSVLRSPLQFRKRPQKIVYEEDSLRRRFYRDHPYELLRPQSLIEKEIPVREDWSTLLGSRHPTQISGESVIKYQLYLMSTGMSKSKAYAHACNEFYAIRARQEVAERVAEEQALAFGAKRPLSQTERVLLLEQENIEKCPPKVTVL
;
A
#
# COMPACT_ATOMS: atom_id res chain seq x y z
N MET A 1 -31.71 18.73 -27.41
CA MET A 1 -31.50 17.38 -28.00
C MET A 1 -31.62 16.34 -26.92
N TYR A 2 -32.62 15.45 -26.98
CA TYR A 2 -32.77 14.36 -26.02
C TYR A 2 -31.67 13.31 -26.26
N ARG A 3 -30.78 13.11 -25.28
CA ARG A 3 -29.81 12.01 -25.30
C ARG A 3 -30.42 10.84 -24.53
N GLY A 4 -30.80 9.78 -25.24
CA GLY A 4 -31.26 8.54 -24.60
C GLY A 4 -30.17 7.96 -23.69
N SER A 5 -30.57 7.29 -22.60
CA SER A 5 -29.61 6.63 -21.72
C SER A 5 -28.82 5.56 -22.49
N PRO A 6 -27.48 5.51 -22.40
CA PRO A 6 -26.66 4.53 -23.12
C PRO A 6 -27.07 3.07 -22.91
N THR A 7 -27.63 2.74 -21.74
CA THR A 7 -28.13 1.40 -21.41
C THR A 7 -29.38 1.00 -22.18
N LYS A 8 -30.19 1.98 -22.64
CA LYS A 8 -31.41 1.76 -23.43
C LYS A 8 -31.17 1.90 -24.94
N LEU A 9 -29.90 1.87 -25.35
CA LEU A 9 -29.51 2.03 -26.75
C LEU A 9 -30.08 0.90 -27.62
N TYR A 10 -30.02 -0.35 -27.15
CA TYR A 10 -30.61 -1.50 -27.84
C TYR A 10 -32.13 -1.33 -28.05
N ASP A 11 -32.85 -0.91 -27.01
CA ASP A 11 -34.30 -0.65 -27.06
C ASP A 11 -34.63 0.52 -28.00
N HIS A 12 -33.78 1.54 -28.04
CA HIS A 12 -33.97 2.69 -28.91
C HIS A 12 -33.79 2.29 -30.39
N VAL A 13 -32.68 1.61 -30.71
CA VAL A 13 -32.37 1.18 -32.07
C VAL A 13 -33.34 0.11 -32.56
N SER A 14 -33.77 -0.82 -31.71
CA SER A 14 -34.81 -1.81 -32.06
C SER A 14 -36.14 -1.14 -32.43
N ARG A 15 -36.54 -0.06 -31.73
CA ARG A 15 -37.72 0.74 -32.11
C ARG A 15 -37.54 1.46 -33.44
N LEU A 16 -36.35 2.00 -33.73
CA LEU A 16 -36.07 2.66 -35.01
C LEU A 16 -36.05 1.69 -36.20
N LEU A 17 -35.57 0.47 -35.98
CA LEU A 17 -35.62 -0.62 -36.96
C LEU A 17 -37.08 -1.09 -37.18
N ALA A 18 -37.84 -1.28 -36.10
CA ALA A 18 -39.26 -1.67 -36.18
C ALA A 18 -40.12 -0.60 -36.88
N GLY A 19 -39.81 0.68 -36.67
CA GLY A 19 -40.47 1.81 -37.34
C GLY A 19 -40.00 2.08 -38.77
N GLY A 20 -39.09 1.27 -39.32
CA GLY A 20 -38.58 1.42 -40.69
C GLY A 20 -37.71 2.66 -40.94
N ILE A 21 -37.30 3.38 -39.89
CA ILE A 21 -36.41 4.56 -39.98
C ILE A 21 -34.99 4.11 -40.32
N TYR A 22 -34.54 3.02 -39.71
CA TYR A 22 -33.32 2.32 -40.11
C TYR A 22 -33.67 1.09 -40.96
N LYS A 23 -33.03 0.98 -42.13
CA LYS A 23 -33.23 -0.15 -43.06
C LYS A 23 -32.32 -1.34 -42.76
N ILE A 24 -31.13 -1.08 -42.23
CA ILE A 24 -30.10 -2.09 -41.98
C ILE A 24 -29.73 -2.04 -40.49
N PRO A 25 -29.74 -3.20 -39.79
CA PRO A 25 -29.31 -3.23 -38.40
C PRO A 25 -27.81 -2.94 -38.29
N PRO A 26 -27.36 -2.15 -37.30
CA PRO A 26 -25.94 -1.94 -37.04
C PRO A 26 -25.21 -3.24 -36.68
N ILE A 27 -23.92 -3.31 -37.02
CA ILE A 27 -23.08 -4.51 -36.82
C ILE A 27 -23.04 -4.97 -35.35
N TRP A 28 -23.07 -4.03 -34.41
CA TRP A 28 -23.05 -4.31 -32.97
C TRP A 28 -24.41 -4.75 -32.40
N PHE A 29 -25.52 -4.55 -33.12
CA PHE A 29 -26.88 -4.84 -32.65
C PHE A 29 -27.10 -6.31 -32.22
N PRO A 30 -26.71 -7.33 -33.03
CA PRO A 30 -26.81 -8.74 -32.60
C PRO A 30 -25.93 -9.05 -31.38
N VAL A 31 -24.76 -8.43 -31.25
CA VAL A 31 -23.86 -8.62 -30.10
C VAL A 31 -24.51 -8.09 -28.82
N MET A 32 -25.14 -6.92 -28.87
CA MET A 32 -25.84 -6.32 -27.74
C MET A 32 -27.10 -7.11 -27.33
N LYS A 33 -27.69 -7.87 -28.25
CA LYS A 33 -28.76 -8.83 -27.94
C LYS A 33 -28.23 -10.04 -27.17
N THR A 34 -27.04 -10.54 -27.54
CA THR A 34 -26.41 -11.69 -26.87
C THR A 34 -25.81 -11.33 -25.51
N VAL A 35 -25.28 -10.11 -25.37
CA VAL A 35 -24.67 -9.60 -24.15
C VAL A 35 -25.33 -8.27 -23.81
N PRO A 36 -26.50 -8.28 -23.14
CA PRO A 36 -27.20 -7.06 -22.78
C PRO A 36 -26.37 -6.25 -21.78
N PRO A 37 -26.36 -4.91 -21.86
CA PRO A 37 -25.72 -4.09 -20.84
C PRO A 37 -26.41 -4.32 -19.50
N GLY A 38 -25.63 -4.29 -18.40
CA GLY A 38 -26.21 -4.31 -17.05
C GLY A 38 -27.21 -3.17 -16.85
N SER A 39 -28.18 -3.36 -15.94
CA SER A 39 -29.13 -2.31 -15.57
C SER A 39 -28.40 -1.02 -15.18
N SER A 40 -28.92 0.14 -15.60
CA SER A 40 -28.32 1.44 -15.27
C SER A 40 -27.99 1.54 -13.77
N VAL A 41 -26.69 1.73 -13.49
CA VAL A 41 -26.13 1.90 -12.12
C VAL A 41 -26.49 3.26 -11.53
N LEU A 42 -27.19 4.12 -12.28
CA LEU A 42 -27.82 5.31 -11.72
C LEU A 42 -28.91 4.87 -10.76
N ARG A 43 -28.51 4.77 -9.49
CA ARG A 43 -29.36 4.43 -8.35
C ARG A 43 -30.67 5.21 -8.45
N SER A 44 -31.77 4.53 -8.17
CA SER A 44 -33.06 5.20 -7.99
C SER A 44 -32.88 6.35 -6.98
N PRO A 45 -33.49 7.52 -7.21
CA PRO A 45 -33.33 8.69 -6.33
C PRO A 45 -33.70 8.38 -4.86
N LEU A 46 -34.49 7.33 -4.61
CA LEU A 46 -34.82 6.83 -3.27
C LEU A 46 -33.63 6.19 -2.52
N GLN A 47 -32.57 5.76 -3.22
CA GLN A 47 -31.35 5.20 -2.62
C GLN A 47 -30.27 6.25 -2.31
N PHE A 48 -30.48 7.54 -2.65
CA PHE A 48 -29.52 8.63 -2.40
C PHE A 48 -29.20 8.91 -0.92
N ARG A 49 -29.89 8.26 0.02
CA ARG A 49 -29.74 8.52 1.46
C ARG A 49 -28.67 7.70 2.17
N LYS A 50 -28.08 6.68 1.55
CA LYS A 50 -27.01 5.90 2.17
C LYS A 50 -25.67 6.28 1.56
N ARG A 51 -24.98 7.23 2.18
CA ARG A 51 -23.54 7.47 1.93
C ARG A 51 -22.81 6.14 2.16
N PRO A 52 -21.79 5.80 1.35
CA PRO A 52 -20.99 4.60 1.60
C PRO A 52 -20.43 4.67 3.02
N GLN A 53 -20.55 3.57 3.77
CA GLN A 53 -20.02 3.50 5.12
C GLN A 53 -18.49 3.51 5.09
N LYS A 54 -17.89 4.12 6.10
CA LYS A 54 -16.44 4.10 6.26
C LYS A 54 -15.99 2.68 6.58
N ILE A 55 -15.06 2.14 5.78
CA ILE A 55 -14.41 0.86 6.07
C ILE A 55 -13.41 1.10 7.20
N VAL A 56 -13.56 0.38 8.31
CA VAL A 56 -12.69 0.47 9.48
C VAL A 56 -12.31 -0.94 9.89
N TYR A 57 -11.01 -1.14 10.10
CA TYR A 57 -10.45 -2.41 10.55
C TYR A 57 -9.94 -2.29 11.99
N GLU A 58 -9.87 -3.41 12.72
CA GLU A 58 -9.41 -3.41 14.11
C GLU A 58 -7.91 -3.07 14.20
N GLU A 59 -7.16 -3.51 13.19
CA GLU A 59 -5.75 -3.28 12.92
C GLU A 59 -5.40 -1.80 12.81
N ASP A 60 -6.33 -0.96 12.36
CA ASP A 60 -6.10 0.48 12.23
C ASP A 60 -5.82 1.13 13.60
N SER A 61 -6.41 0.60 14.66
CA SER A 61 -6.13 1.04 16.02
C SER A 61 -4.72 0.63 16.48
N LEU A 62 -4.26 -0.55 16.04
CA LEU A 62 -2.95 -1.09 16.35
C LEU A 62 -1.85 -0.33 15.59
N ARG A 63 -2.08 -0.06 14.30
CA ARG A 63 -1.22 0.77 13.45
C ARG A 63 -0.95 2.13 14.07
N ARG A 64 -2.01 2.84 14.46
CA ARG A 64 -1.87 4.18 15.08
C ARG A 64 -1.02 4.13 16.35
N ARG A 65 -1.21 3.09 17.18
CA ARG A 65 -0.41 2.94 18.40
C ARG A 65 1.05 2.64 18.07
N PHE A 66 1.30 1.65 17.21
CA PHE A 66 2.65 1.20 16.87
C PHE A 66 3.50 2.32 16.26
N TYR A 67 2.99 3.03 15.26
CA TYR A 67 3.73 4.11 14.58
C TYR A 67 3.85 5.39 15.41
N ARG A 68 2.96 5.59 16.39
CA ARG A 68 3.12 6.66 17.38
C ARG A 68 4.28 6.38 18.33
N ASP A 69 4.40 5.13 18.78
CA ASP A 69 5.46 4.73 19.69
C ASP A 69 6.81 4.59 18.93
N HIS A 70 6.78 4.32 17.62
CA HIS A 70 7.97 4.13 16.74
C HIS A 70 7.97 5.06 15.52
N PRO A 71 8.19 6.38 15.69
CA PRO A 71 8.14 7.34 14.59
C PRO A 71 9.21 7.06 13.52
N TYR A 72 10.39 6.56 13.90
CA TYR A 72 11.48 6.27 12.98
C TYR A 72 11.24 5.05 12.08
N GLU A 73 10.26 4.20 12.40
CA GLU A 73 9.89 3.11 11.50
C GLU A 73 9.19 3.63 10.23
N LEU A 74 8.65 4.86 10.26
CA LEU A 74 8.11 5.54 9.07
C LEU A 74 9.21 6.01 8.10
N LEU A 75 10.45 6.19 8.58
CA LEU A 75 11.59 6.53 7.71
C LEU A 75 12.07 5.34 6.89
N ARG A 76 11.70 4.10 7.27
CA ARG A 76 12.05 2.92 6.49
C ARG A 76 11.21 2.87 5.20
N PRO A 77 11.85 2.78 4.02
CA PRO A 77 11.13 2.76 2.76
C PRO A 77 10.29 1.48 2.64
N GLN A 78 9.04 1.63 2.15
CA GLN A 78 8.14 0.51 1.87
C GLN A 78 7.65 0.57 0.43
N SER A 79 7.64 -0.58 -0.24
CA SER A 79 6.99 -0.71 -1.55
C SER A 79 5.50 -0.94 -1.36
N LEU A 80 4.68 -0.09 -1.99
CA LEU A 80 3.22 -0.24 -2.04
C LEU A 80 2.75 -1.00 -3.29
N ILE A 81 3.69 -1.42 -4.13
CA ILE A 81 3.39 -2.19 -5.34
C ILE A 81 3.00 -3.60 -4.91
N GLU A 82 1.76 -3.98 -5.21
CA GLU A 82 1.23 -5.31 -4.92
C GLU A 82 1.90 -6.37 -5.82
N LYS A 83 2.08 -7.58 -5.27
CA LYS A 83 2.56 -8.73 -6.02
C LYS A 83 1.37 -9.44 -6.67
N GLU A 84 1.55 -9.97 -7.87
CA GLU A 84 0.49 -10.66 -8.63
C GLU A 84 -0.07 -11.90 -7.92
N ILE A 85 0.75 -12.57 -7.11
CA ILE A 85 0.36 -13.79 -6.40
C ILE A 85 0.02 -13.44 -4.94
N PRO A 86 -1.25 -13.58 -4.51
CA PRO A 86 -1.61 -13.44 -3.11
C PRO A 86 -1.01 -14.63 -2.34
N VAL A 87 0.11 -14.42 -1.67
CA VAL A 87 0.70 -15.41 -0.78
C VAL A 87 -0.16 -15.46 0.48
N ARG A 88 -0.67 -16.65 0.84
CA ARG A 88 -1.29 -16.85 2.15
C ARG A 88 -0.18 -16.75 3.20
N GLU A 89 -0.27 -15.73 4.02
CA GLU A 89 0.75 -15.43 5.02
C GLU A 89 0.40 -16.10 6.35
N ASP A 90 1.26 -17.00 6.81
CA ASP A 90 1.15 -17.60 8.14
C ASP A 90 1.77 -16.65 9.18
N TRP A 91 0.97 -16.23 10.14
CA TRP A 91 1.35 -15.29 11.20
C TRP A 91 1.61 -15.98 12.54
N SER A 92 1.98 -17.25 12.53
CA SER A 92 2.37 -18.00 13.73
C SER A 92 3.71 -17.54 14.30
N THR A 93 4.59 -16.97 13.47
CA THR A 93 5.90 -16.45 13.85
C THR A 93 6.16 -15.16 13.09
N LEU A 94 6.78 -14.16 13.74
CA LEU A 94 7.02 -12.86 13.12
C LEU A 94 7.98 -12.94 11.92
N LEU A 95 9.06 -13.73 12.04
CA LEU A 95 10.06 -13.92 10.98
C LEU A 95 9.64 -14.97 9.95
N GLY A 96 9.18 -16.14 10.41
CA GLY A 96 8.78 -17.25 9.53
C GLY A 96 9.83 -17.55 8.46
N SER A 97 9.39 -17.68 7.21
CA SER A 97 10.26 -17.87 6.04
C SER A 97 10.80 -16.56 5.44
N ARG A 98 10.55 -15.41 6.06
CA ARG A 98 10.92 -14.09 5.51
C ARG A 98 12.32 -13.69 5.93
N HIS A 99 12.95 -12.86 5.11
CA HIS A 99 14.22 -12.24 5.47
C HIS A 99 14.00 -11.10 6.49
N PRO A 100 14.91 -10.87 7.46
CA PRO A 100 14.77 -9.79 8.45
C PRO A 100 14.49 -8.40 7.85
N THR A 101 15.04 -8.11 6.66
CA THR A 101 14.83 -6.82 5.97
C THR A 101 13.40 -6.63 5.46
N GLN A 102 12.65 -7.70 5.25
CA GLN A 102 11.26 -7.64 4.77
C GLN A 102 10.25 -7.39 5.89
N ILE A 103 10.69 -7.47 7.14
CA ILE A 103 9.82 -7.24 8.30
C ILE A 103 9.54 -5.75 8.40
N SER A 104 8.26 -5.44 8.54
CA SER A 104 7.72 -4.08 8.69
C SER A 104 6.85 -4.02 9.95
N GLY A 105 6.48 -2.81 10.37
CA GLY A 105 5.44 -2.59 11.37
C GLY A 105 4.15 -3.38 11.05
N GLU A 106 3.75 -3.49 9.79
CA GLU A 106 2.59 -4.30 9.39
C GLU A 106 2.72 -5.78 9.77
N SER A 107 3.96 -6.31 9.74
CA SER A 107 4.23 -7.68 10.18
C SER A 107 3.99 -7.85 11.68
N VAL A 108 4.40 -6.85 12.48
CA VAL A 108 4.19 -6.82 13.94
C VAL A 108 2.71 -6.73 14.26
N ILE A 109 1.96 -5.91 13.53
CA ILE A 109 0.51 -5.72 13.74
C ILE A 109 -0.26 -7.01 13.42
N LYS A 110 0.04 -7.65 12.29
CA LYS A 110 -0.59 -8.93 11.92
C LYS A 110 -0.23 -10.05 12.90
N TYR A 111 1.03 -10.09 13.37
CA TYR A 111 1.44 -11.03 14.41
C TYR A 111 0.74 -10.75 15.76
N GLN A 112 0.61 -9.48 16.15
CA GLN A 112 -0.15 -9.10 17.33
C GLN A 112 -1.61 -9.54 17.23
N LEU A 113 -2.25 -9.35 16.07
CA LEU A 113 -3.63 -9.78 15.84
C LEU A 113 -3.77 -11.30 15.95
N TYR A 114 -2.80 -12.04 15.42
CA TYR A 114 -2.73 -13.50 15.61
C TYR A 114 -2.60 -13.88 17.10
N LEU A 115 -1.71 -13.24 17.86
CA LEU A 115 -1.59 -13.51 19.30
C LEU A 115 -2.88 -13.17 20.07
N MET A 116 -3.60 -12.12 19.64
CA MET A 116 -4.91 -11.80 20.19
C MET A 116 -5.95 -12.87 19.87
N SER A 117 -5.94 -13.44 18.65
CA SER A 117 -6.84 -14.54 18.29
C SER A 117 -6.53 -15.84 19.05
N THR A 118 -5.27 -16.05 19.45
CA THR A 118 -4.88 -17.15 20.36
C THR A 118 -5.31 -16.93 21.82
N GLY A 119 -5.89 -15.77 22.15
CA GLY A 119 -6.43 -15.46 23.48
C GLY A 119 -5.56 -14.57 24.37
N MET A 120 -4.48 -13.98 23.85
CA MET A 120 -3.68 -13.02 24.63
C MET A 120 -4.36 -11.66 24.73
N SER A 121 -4.17 -10.97 25.85
CA SER A 121 -4.64 -9.58 25.99
C SER A 121 -3.91 -8.66 25.01
N LYS A 122 -4.60 -7.63 24.50
CA LYS A 122 -4.05 -6.67 23.54
C LYS A 122 -2.70 -6.06 23.97
N SER A 123 -2.54 -5.79 25.27
CA SER A 123 -1.29 -5.24 25.81
C SER A 123 -0.16 -6.27 25.85
N LYS A 124 -0.45 -7.50 26.29
CA LYS A 124 0.54 -8.59 26.35
C LYS A 124 0.98 -9.01 24.94
N ALA A 125 0.03 -9.14 24.01
CA ALA A 125 0.30 -9.42 22.61
C ALA A 125 1.18 -8.34 21.97
N TYR A 126 0.92 -7.05 22.28
CA TYR A 126 1.74 -5.94 21.81
C TYR A 126 3.19 -6.03 22.30
N ALA A 127 3.38 -6.21 23.61
CA ALA A 127 4.70 -6.32 24.20
C ALA A 127 5.48 -7.51 23.63
N HIS A 128 4.83 -8.65 23.45
CA HIS A 128 5.44 -9.83 22.85
C HIS A 128 5.89 -9.59 21.41
N ALA A 129 5.00 -9.04 20.58
CA ALA A 129 5.29 -8.74 19.18
C ALA A 129 6.42 -7.70 19.04
N CYS A 130 6.43 -6.67 19.89
CA CYS A 130 7.50 -5.66 19.92
C CYS A 130 8.85 -6.26 20.36
N ASN A 131 8.87 -7.12 21.38
CA ASN A 131 10.11 -7.75 21.83
C ASN A 131 10.75 -8.62 20.74
N GLU A 132 9.95 -9.42 20.03
CA GLU A 132 10.44 -10.18 18.88
C GLU A 132 10.96 -9.25 17.77
N PHE A 133 10.21 -8.19 17.48
CA PHE A 133 10.61 -7.20 16.49
C PHE A 133 11.95 -6.53 16.85
N TYR A 134 12.14 -6.15 18.12
CA TYR A 134 13.39 -5.57 18.61
C TYR A 134 14.56 -6.54 18.48
N ALA A 135 14.36 -7.81 18.83
CA ALA A 135 15.38 -8.84 18.69
C ALA A 135 15.83 -9.01 17.22
N ILE A 136 14.86 -8.99 16.30
CA ILE A 136 15.13 -9.08 14.86
C ILE A 136 15.89 -7.84 14.35
N ARG A 137 15.47 -6.64 14.77
CA ARG A 137 16.13 -5.39 14.38
C ARG A 137 17.55 -5.29 14.92
N ALA A 138 17.76 -5.65 16.19
CA ALA A 138 19.09 -5.70 16.78
C ALA A 138 20.00 -6.70 16.05
N ARG A 139 19.47 -7.88 15.71
CA ARG A 139 20.21 -8.88 14.92
C ARG A 139 20.57 -8.35 13.54
N GLN A 140 19.65 -7.67 12.86
CA GLN A 140 19.90 -7.09 11.54
C GLN A 140 21.02 -6.05 11.61
N GLU A 141 20.97 -5.12 12.55
CA GLU A 141 21.98 -4.07 12.72
C GLU A 141 23.38 -4.66 13.01
N VAL A 142 23.45 -5.65 13.91
CA VAL A 142 24.71 -6.34 14.21
C VAL A 142 25.23 -7.08 12.98
N ALA A 143 24.36 -7.74 12.22
CA ALA A 143 24.76 -8.47 11.01
C ALA A 143 25.31 -7.52 9.93
N GLU A 144 24.66 -6.37 9.71
CA GLU A 144 25.12 -5.36 8.76
C GLU A 144 26.49 -4.80 9.15
N ARG A 145 26.68 -4.44 10.43
CA ARG A 145 27.97 -3.95 10.95
C ARG A 145 29.10 -4.97 10.78
N VAL A 146 28.85 -6.22 11.20
CA VAL A 146 29.85 -7.29 11.10
C VAL A 146 30.18 -7.60 9.65
N ALA A 147 29.20 -7.55 8.74
CA ALA A 147 29.44 -7.76 7.31
C ALA A 147 30.35 -6.67 6.72
N GLU A 148 30.16 -5.40 7.10
CA GLU A 148 31.05 -4.31 6.69
C GLU A 148 32.48 -4.48 7.22
N GLU A 149 32.63 -4.78 8.51
CA GLU A 149 33.93 -5.02 9.14
C GLU A 149 34.69 -6.17 8.47
N GLN A 150 33.99 -7.28 8.21
CA GLN A 150 34.55 -8.43 7.52
C GLN A 150 34.97 -8.05 6.09
N ALA A 151 34.12 -7.36 5.33
CA ALA A 151 34.44 -6.95 3.97
C ALA A 151 35.71 -6.09 3.92
N LEU A 152 35.86 -5.14 4.84
CA LEU A 152 37.06 -4.30 4.96
C LEU A 152 38.30 -5.14 5.32
N ALA A 153 38.17 -6.09 6.25
CA ALA A 153 39.26 -7.00 6.63
C ALA A 153 39.74 -7.86 5.44
N PHE A 154 38.83 -8.26 4.54
CA PHE A 154 39.16 -8.97 3.30
C PHE A 154 39.65 -8.05 2.16
N GLY A 155 39.85 -6.75 2.43
CA GLY A 155 40.39 -5.79 1.47
C GLY A 155 39.35 -5.17 0.53
N ALA A 156 38.05 -5.33 0.80
CA ALA A 156 37.03 -4.61 0.05
C ALA A 156 37.13 -3.11 0.36
N LYS A 157 36.95 -2.26 -0.67
CA LYS A 157 36.87 -0.81 -0.50
C LYS A 157 35.42 -0.40 -0.32
N ARG A 158 35.10 0.28 0.79
CA ARG A 158 33.75 0.81 1.01
C ARG A 158 33.44 1.97 0.04
N PRO A 159 32.20 2.11 -0.42
CA PRO A 159 31.77 3.35 -1.06
C PRO A 159 31.78 4.51 -0.06
N LEU A 160 31.60 5.74 -0.57
CA LEU A 160 31.34 6.91 0.26
C LEU A 160 30.18 6.63 1.22
N SER A 161 30.38 6.91 2.50
CA SER A 161 29.35 6.74 3.53
C SER A 161 28.18 7.67 3.24
N GLN A 162 27.00 7.35 3.77
CA GLN A 162 25.84 8.22 3.62
C GLN A 162 26.13 9.63 4.17
N THR A 163 26.87 9.73 5.27
CA THR A 163 27.31 11.00 5.87
C THR A 163 28.23 11.79 4.94
N GLU A 164 29.24 11.14 4.35
CA GLU A 164 30.14 11.77 3.37
C GLU A 164 29.37 12.29 2.16
N ARG A 165 28.43 11.49 1.63
CA ARG A 165 27.58 11.90 0.51
C ARG A 165 26.72 13.11 0.85
N VAL A 166 26.12 13.14 2.04
CA VAL A 166 25.29 14.26 2.48
C VAL A 166 26.13 15.54 2.63
N LEU A 167 27.31 15.46 3.25
CA LEU A 167 28.22 16.61 3.39
C LEU A 167 28.64 17.21 2.04
N LEU A 168 28.92 16.35 1.04
CA LEU A 168 29.24 16.81 -0.31
C LEU A 168 28.05 17.55 -0.96
N LEU A 169 26.84 17.00 -0.83
CA LEU A 169 25.63 17.66 -1.34
C LEU A 169 25.34 18.99 -0.64
N GLU A 170 25.59 19.07 0.68
CA GLU A 170 25.48 20.31 1.44
C GLU A 170 26.49 21.37 0.96
N GLN A 171 27.74 20.98 0.75
CA GLN A 171 28.79 21.85 0.20
C GLN A 171 28.40 22.38 -1.18
N GLU A 172 27.99 21.50 -2.10
CA GLU A 172 27.51 21.91 -3.43
C GLU A 172 26.33 22.89 -3.35
N ASN A 173 25.43 22.71 -2.37
CA ASN A 173 24.29 23.60 -2.18
C ASN A 173 24.70 24.96 -1.60
N ILE A 174 25.68 25.00 -0.69
CA ILE A 174 26.24 26.23 -0.14
C ILE A 174 26.97 27.02 -1.24
N GLU A 175 27.70 26.36 -2.12
CA GLU A 175 28.35 26.99 -3.28
C GLU A 175 27.31 27.59 -4.25
N LYS A 176 26.22 26.87 -4.52
CA LYS A 176 25.11 27.35 -5.37
C LYS A 176 24.36 28.53 -4.75
N CYS A 177 24.17 28.54 -3.43
CA CYS A 177 23.45 29.58 -2.72
C CYS A 177 24.21 30.00 -1.46
N PRO A 178 25.15 30.95 -1.56
CA PRO A 178 25.91 31.38 -0.39
C PRO A 178 24.97 32.04 0.62
N PRO A 179 25.13 31.76 1.93
CA PRO A 179 24.28 32.32 2.95
C PRO A 179 24.43 33.84 2.98
N LYS A 180 23.31 34.56 3.03
CA LYS A 180 23.31 36.01 3.25
C LYS A 180 23.64 36.27 4.72
N VAL A 181 24.90 36.53 5.02
CA VAL A 181 25.33 36.95 6.36
C VAL A 181 24.74 38.33 6.62
N THR A 182 23.72 38.40 7.48
CA THR A 182 23.18 39.68 7.96
C THR A 182 24.04 40.09 9.15
N VAL A 183 24.87 41.11 8.96
CA VAL A 183 25.65 41.70 10.07
C VAL A 183 24.67 42.50 10.92
N LEU A 184 24.52 42.13 12.19
CA LEU A 184 23.69 42.83 13.18
C LEU A 184 24.34 44.16 13.61
#